data_AF-A0A535JRY8-F1
#
_entry.id   AF-A0A535JRY8-F1
#
_cell.length_a   1.000
_cell.length_b   1.000
_cell.length_c   1.000
_cell.angle_alpha   90.00
_cell.angle_beta   90.00
_cell.angle_gamma   90.00
#
_symmetry.space_group_name_H-M   'P 1'
#
loop_
_entity.id
_entity.type
_entity.pdbx_description
1 polymer ?
#
loop_
_entity_poly.entity_id
_entity_poly.type
_entity_poly.pdbx_seq_one_letter_code
_entity_poly.pdbx_strand_id
1 'polypeptide(L)'
;AGDWIVVSGLGRPPRVGEIVLVRDPREPERLMLKRVAAVADGRCTVLGDRPEESTDSRTFGPVQLADVLGRAVFRYGPITRVGWL
;
A
#
# COMPACT_ATOMS: atom_id res chain seq x y z
N ALA A 1 -4.83 13.11 -9.07
CA ALA A 1 -3.38 12.83 -8.94
C ALA A 1 -2.73 13.99 -8.18
N GLY A 2 -1.72 13.75 -7.33
CA GLY A 2 -0.94 14.86 -6.74
C GLY A 2 -0.38 14.67 -5.33
N ASP A 3 -0.66 13.58 -4.64
CA ASP A 3 -0.12 13.39 -3.29
C ASP A 3 1.36 12.97 -3.34
N TRP A 4 2.19 13.57 -2.51
CA TRP A 4 3.60 13.22 -2.34
C TRP A 4 3.80 12.52 -1.00
N ILE A 5 4.26 11.26 -1.07
CA ILE A 5 4.30 10.35 0.07
C ILE A 5 5.73 9.94 0.37
N VAL A 6 6.12 10.03 1.63
CA VAL A 6 7.34 9.41 2.15
C VAL A 6 7.03 7.96 2.49
N VAL A 7 7.83 7.04 1.93
CA VAL A 7 7.77 5.61 2.21
C VAL A 7 9.04 5.20 2.95
N SER A 8 8.88 4.58 4.11
CA SER A 8 9.96 3.96 4.86
C SER A 8 10.09 2.49 4.51
N GLY A 9 11.32 1.93 4.56
CA GLY A 9 11.52 0.49 4.46
C GLY A 9 10.80 -0.30 5.57
N LEU A 10 10.68 -1.62 5.37
CA LEU A 10 10.04 -2.52 6.35
C LEU A 10 11.10 -3.10 7.29
N GLY A 11 11.13 -2.62 8.54
CA GLY A 11 11.87 -3.29 9.63
C GLY A 11 11.10 -4.44 10.31
N ARG A 12 9.83 -4.63 9.91
CA ARG A 12 8.92 -5.68 10.39
C ARG A 12 7.84 -5.94 9.34
N PRO A 13 7.10 -7.06 9.42
CA PRO A 13 5.92 -7.26 8.61
C PRO A 13 4.92 -6.09 8.73
N PRO A 14 4.20 -5.75 7.65
CA PRO A 14 3.11 -4.79 7.68
C PRO A 14 2.01 -5.22 8.66
N ARG A 15 1.26 -4.25 9.16
CA ARG A 15 0.11 -4.46 10.06
C ARG A 15 -1.16 -3.97 9.39
N VAL A 16 -2.27 -4.58 9.78
CA VAL A 16 -3.61 -4.13 9.39
C VAL A 16 -3.79 -2.65 9.69
N GLY A 17 -4.33 -1.92 8.71
CA GLY A 17 -4.54 -0.48 8.76
C GLY A 17 -3.40 0.37 8.19
N GLU A 18 -2.17 -0.16 8.09
CA GLU A 18 -1.04 0.58 7.51
C GLU A 18 -1.24 0.79 6.01
N ILE A 19 -0.77 1.92 5.49
CA ILE A 19 -0.67 2.16 4.05
C ILE A 19 0.68 1.67 3.56
N VAL A 20 0.69 0.83 2.54
CA VAL A 20 1.90 0.22 1.99
C VAL A 20 2.04 0.48 0.51
N LEU A 21 3.29 0.60 0.06
CA LEU A 21 3.66 0.61 -1.34
C LEU A 21 3.90 -0.83 -1.79
N VAL A 22 3.17 -1.28 -2.80
CA VAL A 22 3.26 -2.65 -3.31
C VAL A 22 3.41 -2.64 -4.83
N ARG A 23 4.05 -3.68 -5.37
CA ARG A 23 3.98 -3.97 -6.81
C ARG A 23 2.63 -4.57 -7.17
N ASP A 24 2.12 -4.26 -8.36
CA ASP A 24 0.98 -4.98 -8.93
C ASP A 24 1.44 -6.38 -9.38
N PRO A 25 0.85 -7.48 -8.86
CA PRO A 25 1.24 -8.84 -9.26
C PRO A 25 1.05 -9.12 -10.75
N ARG A 26 0.21 -8.33 -11.44
CA ARG A 26 -0.10 -8.50 -12.86
C ARG A 26 0.79 -7.63 -13.74
N GLU A 27 1.35 -6.56 -13.18
CA GLU A 27 2.18 -5.56 -13.85
C GLU A 27 3.31 -5.13 -12.89
N PRO A 28 4.41 -5.89 -12.74
CA PRO A 28 5.38 -5.69 -11.65
C PRO A 28 6.07 -4.31 -11.62
N GLU A 29 6.12 -3.62 -12.75
CA GLU A 29 6.64 -2.25 -12.88
C GLU A 29 5.67 -1.18 -12.34
N ARG A 30 4.40 -1.55 -12.15
CA ARG A 30 3.35 -0.67 -11.62
C ARG A 30 3.34 -0.74 -10.10
N LEU A 31 3.56 0.41 -9.47
CA LEU A 31 3.47 0.56 -8.01
C LEU A 31 2.11 1.11 -7.58
N MET A 32 1.63 0.62 -6.44
CA MET A 32 0.34 1.00 -5.88
C MET A 32 0.46 1.29 -4.38
N LEU A 33 -0.21 2.35 -3.92
CA LEU A 33 -0.45 2.57 -2.50
C LEU A 33 -1.81 1.98 -2.13
N LYS A 34 -1.81 1.10 -1.12
CA LYS A 34 -3.01 0.42 -0.63
C LYS A 34 -2.95 0.25 0.88
N ARG A 35 -4.10 0.07 1.52
CA ARG A 35 -4.20 -0.22 2.95
C ARG A 35 -4.16 -1.71 3.21
N VAL A 36 -3.39 -2.12 4.20
CA VAL A 36 -3.32 -3.52 4.64
C VAL A 36 -4.64 -3.89 5.32
N ALA A 37 -5.32 -4.90 4.80
CA ALA A 37 -6.56 -5.44 5.37
C ALA A 37 -6.30 -6.72 6.17
N ALA A 38 -5.33 -7.53 5.76
CA ALA A 38 -4.93 -8.74 6.47
C ALA A 38 -3.47 -9.11 6.14
N VAL A 39 -2.81 -9.79 7.06
CA VAL A 39 -1.50 -10.41 6.85
C VAL A 39 -1.57 -11.83 7.38
N ALA A 40 -1.35 -12.80 6.51
CA ALA A 40 -1.41 -14.22 6.83
C ALA A 40 -0.52 -15.01 5.87
N ASP A 41 0.13 -16.06 6.37
CA ASP A 41 0.89 -17.02 5.56
C ASP A 41 1.93 -16.39 4.62
N GLY A 42 2.63 -15.35 5.10
CA GLY A 42 3.63 -14.64 4.30
C GLY A 42 3.06 -13.77 3.17
N ARG A 43 1.74 -13.53 3.17
CA ARG A 43 1.02 -12.73 2.19
C ARG A 43 0.26 -11.59 2.86
N CYS A 44 -0.03 -10.57 2.06
CA CYS A 44 -0.69 -9.35 2.47
C CYS A 44 -1.92 -9.10 1.59
N THR A 45 -3.10 -9.06 2.21
CA THR A 45 -4.32 -8.59 1.53
C THR A 45 -4.33 -7.07 1.62
N VAL A 46 -4.34 -6.41 0.47
CA VAL A 46 -4.33 -4.95 0.37
C VAL A 46 -5.60 -4.46 -0.30
N LEU A 47 -6.21 -3.41 0.24
CA LEU A 47 -7.45 -2.82 -0.24
C LEU A 47 -7.26 -1.32 -0.47
N GLY A 48 -7.95 -0.78 -1.47
CA GLY A 48 -8.06 0.68 -1.62
C GLY A 48 -9.17 1.25 -0.75
N ASP A 49 -9.00 2.49 -0.31
CA ASP A 49 -9.99 3.19 0.53
C ASP A 49 -11.30 3.52 -0.22
N ARG A 50 -11.32 3.41 -1.55
CA ARG A 50 -12.51 3.57 -2.40
C ARG A 50 -12.79 2.27 -3.15
N PRO A 51 -13.61 1.36 -2.56
CA PRO A 51 -13.84 0.02 -3.05
C PRO A 51 -14.22 -0.06 -4.54
N GLU A 52 -15.05 0.86 -5.00
CA GLU A 52 -15.64 0.96 -6.34
C GLU A 52 -14.67 1.44 -7.42
N GLU A 53 -13.57 2.10 -7.03
CA GLU A 53 -12.57 2.66 -7.95
C GLU A 53 -11.19 2.01 -7.81
N SER A 54 -11.07 1.01 -6.94
CA SER A 54 -9.79 0.40 -6.58
C SER A 54 -9.64 -0.99 -7.19
N THR A 55 -8.65 -1.13 -8.06
CA THR A 55 -8.07 -2.46 -8.34
C THR A 55 -7.11 -2.83 -7.21
N ASP A 56 -7.41 -3.91 -6.49
CA ASP A 56 -6.67 -4.37 -5.31
C ASP A 56 -6.82 -5.88 -5.09
N SER A 57 -6.55 -6.39 -3.88
CA SER A 57 -6.58 -7.83 -3.60
C SER A 57 -7.92 -8.50 -3.85
N ARG A 58 -9.03 -7.76 -3.96
CA ARG A 58 -10.32 -8.32 -4.40
C ARG A 58 -10.29 -8.76 -5.88
N THR A 59 -9.41 -8.19 -6.68
CA THR A 59 -9.24 -8.51 -8.11
C THR A 59 -8.13 -9.53 -8.34
N PHE A 60 -7.00 -9.40 -7.65
CA PHE A 60 -5.79 -10.19 -7.94
C PHE A 60 -5.33 -11.10 -6.77
N GLY A 61 -6.07 -11.11 -5.66
CA GLY A 61 -5.70 -11.86 -4.45
C GLY A 61 -4.63 -11.18 -3.58
N PRO A 62 -4.15 -11.84 -2.52
CA PRO A 62 -3.14 -11.27 -1.63
C PRO A 62 -1.75 -11.27 -2.29
N VAL A 63 -0.98 -10.20 -2.06
CA VAL A 63 0.38 -10.03 -2.56
C VAL A 63 1.40 -10.72 -1.65
N GLN A 64 2.55 -11.12 -2.18
CA GLN A 64 3.64 -11.65 -1.34
C GLN A 64 4.20 -10.53 -0.47
N LEU A 65 4.65 -10.85 0.76
CA LEU A 65 5.34 -9.84 1.59
C LEU A 65 6.58 -9.27 0.91
N ALA A 66 7.25 -10.04 0.04
CA ALA A 66 8.40 -9.59 -0.74
C ALA A 66 8.05 -8.50 -1.78
N ASP A 67 6.79 -8.42 -2.20
CA ASP A 67 6.30 -7.38 -3.12
C ASP A 67 5.85 -6.11 -2.40
N VAL A 68 5.92 -6.09 -1.06
CA VAL A 68 5.69 -4.91 -0.24
C VAL A 68 7.00 -4.16 -0.06
N LEU A 69 7.12 -3.01 -0.72
CA LEU A 69 8.36 -2.24 -0.80
C LEU A 69 8.59 -1.37 0.44
N GLY A 70 7.53 -0.97 1.12
CA GLY A 70 7.62 -0.10 2.28
C GLY A 70 6.28 0.36 2.81
N ARG A 71 6.33 1.07 3.94
CA ARG A 71 5.17 1.70 4.58
C ARG A 71 5.15 3.19 4.29
N ALA A 72 4.02 3.71 3.83
CA ALA A 72 3.79 5.13 3.74
C ALA A 72 3.63 5.71 5.15
N VAL A 73 4.44 6.72 5.49
CA VAL A 73 4.48 7.28 6.86
C VAL A 73 4.05 8.74 6.91
N PHE A 74 4.24 9.48 5.82
CA PHE A 74 3.98 10.92 5.82
C PHE A 74 3.57 11.39 4.43
N ARG A 75 2.55 12.26 4.37
CA ARG A 75 2.19 13.02 3.19
C ARG A 75 2.77 14.42 3.33
N TYR A 76 3.64 14.82 2.42
CA TYR A 76 4.31 16.14 2.46
C TYR A 76 3.88 17.08 1.34
N GLY A 77 2.98 16.64 0.45
CA GLY A 77 2.43 17.47 -0.61
C GLY A 77 1.10 16.92 -1.13
N PRO A 78 0.21 17.79 -1.67
CA PRO A 78 0.29 19.25 -1.67
C PRO A 78 0.12 19.84 -0.25
N ILE A 79 0.56 21.09 -0.01
CA ILE A 79 0.66 21.67 1.35
C ILE A 79 -0.66 21.65 2.13
N THR A 80 -1.79 21.70 1.41
CA THR A 80 -3.16 21.63 1.94
C THR A 80 -3.53 20.26 2.52
N ARG A 81 -2.71 19.24 2.31
CA ARG A 81 -2.96 17.85 2.75
C ARG A 81 -1.80 17.27 3.56
N VAL A 82 -0.84 18.09 4.00
CA VAL A 82 0.33 17.62 4.74
C VAL A 82 -0.08 16.99 6.07
N GLY A 83 0.49 15.83 6.41
CA GLY A 83 0.20 15.14 7.65
C GLY A 83 0.79 13.72 7.73
N TRP A 84 0.76 13.16 8.93
CA TRP A 84 1.10 11.75 9.18
C TRP A 84 0.00 10.83 8.62
N LEU A 85 0.42 9.64 8.16
CA LEU A 85 -0.46 8.62 7.56
C LEU A 85 -0.71 7.44 8.49
#